data_AF-A0A6J4IBV5-F1
#
_entry.id   AF-A0A6J4IBV5-F1
#
_cell.length_a   1.000
_cell.length_b   1.000
_cell.length_c   1.000
_cell.angle_alpha   90.00
_cell.angle_beta   90.00
_cell.angle_gamma   90.00
#
_symmetry.space_group_name_H-M   'P 1'
#
loop_
_entity.id
_entity.type
_entity.pdbx_description
1 polymer ?
#
loop_
_entity_poly.entity_id
_entity_poly.type
_entity_poly.pdbx_seq_one_letter_code
_entity_poly.pdbx_strand_id
1 'polypeptide(L)' 'MMRNRGMALSRDLLVERVWGDDFSGDARTVDVHVRWLRAKVENDPSQPVYIQTVRGIGYRFESPANQH' A
#
# COMPACT_ATOMS: atom_id res chain seq x y z
N MET A 1 15.63 12.26 9.70
CA MET A 1 14.38 11.96 10.42
C MET A 1 13.33 11.52 9.40
N MET A 2 13.00 10.22 9.32
CA MET A 2 11.96 9.72 8.41
C MET A 2 10.60 9.83 9.10
N ARG A 3 9.84 10.88 8.78
CA ARG A 3 8.47 11.09 9.24
C ARG A 3 7.55 10.40 8.22
N ASN A 4 6.67 9.51 8.69
CA ASN A 4 5.59 8.78 7.96
C ASN A 4 5.73 7.25 7.88
N ARG A 5 6.53 6.57 8.71
CA ARG A 5 6.44 5.11 8.86
C ARG A 5 5.22 4.76 9.73
N GLY A 6 4.18 4.16 9.14
CA GLY A 6 3.02 3.60 9.87
C GLY A 6 1.64 4.25 9.62
N MET A 7 1.53 5.27 8.77
CA MET A 7 0.20 5.81 8.42
C MET A 7 -0.44 5.01 7.29
N ALA A 8 -1.71 4.66 7.45
CA ALA A 8 -2.52 4.10 6.38
C ALA A 8 -2.77 5.19 5.34
N LEU A 9 -2.45 4.90 4.08
CA LEU A 9 -2.74 5.77 2.95
C LEU A 9 -4.03 5.29 2.30
N SER A 10 -4.94 6.24 2.08
CA SER A 10 -6.17 5.97 1.32
C SER A 10 -5.84 5.61 -0.12
N ARG A 11 -6.73 4.86 -0.78
CA ARG A 11 -6.55 4.48 -2.18
C ARG A 11 -6.37 5.71 -3.08
N ASP A 12 -7.17 6.75 -2.88
CA ASP A 12 -7.10 7.98 -3.67
C ASP A 12 -5.75 8.70 -3.51
N LEU A 13 -5.23 8.76 -2.27
CA LEU A 13 -3.91 9.32 -1.99
C LEU A 13 -2.77 8.49 -2.59
N LEU A 14 -2.93 7.16 -2.65
CA LEU A 14 -1.96 6.28 -3.31
C LEU A 14 -1.96 6.48 -4.82
N VAL A 15 -3.14 6.67 -5.42
CA VAL A 15 -3.27 7.04 -6.84
C VAL A 15 -2.51 8.33 -7.13
N GLU A 16 -2.85 9.39 -6.41
CA GLU A 16 -2.30 10.74 -6.61
C GLU A 16 -0.77 10.74 -6.45
N ARG A 17 -0.24 10.06 -5.43
CA ARG A 17 1.22 10.05 -5.17
C ARG A 17 2.04 9.21 -6.14
N VAL A 18 1.48 8.13 -6.69
CA VAL A 18 2.24 7.17 -7.50
C VAL A 18 2.09 7.46 -8.99
N TRP A 19 0.92 7.93 -9.42
CA TRP A 19 0.64 8.20 -10.84
C TRP A 19 0.42 9.68 -11.16
N GLY A 20 0.26 10.57 -10.17
CA GLY A 20 0.05 12.00 -10.37
C GLY A 20 -1.37 12.38 -10.79
N ASP A 21 -1.62 13.68 -10.98
CA ASP A 21 -2.93 14.25 -11.36
C ASP A 21 -3.46 13.75 -12.72
N ASP A 22 -2.59 13.22 -13.59
CA ASP A 22 -2.98 12.69 -14.91
C ASP A 22 -3.59 11.27 -14.85
N PHE A 23 -3.70 10.67 -13.66
CA PHE A 23 -4.28 9.34 -13.51
C PHE A 23 -5.80 9.37 -13.49
N SER A 24 -6.41 9.17 -14.65
CA SER A 24 -7.87 8.99 -14.81
C SER A 24 -8.34 7.54 -14.52
N GLY A 25 -7.68 6.83 -13.61
CA GLY A 25 -7.95 5.40 -13.35
C GLY A 25 -8.80 5.14 -12.12
N ASP A 26 -9.61 4.09 -12.17
CA ASP A 26 -10.47 3.63 -11.08
C ASP A 26 -9.62 3.10 -9.89
N ALA A 27 -10.13 3.22 -8.66
CA ALA A 27 -9.51 2.73 -7.43
C ALA A 27 -9.13 1.24 -7.48
N ARG A 28 -9.79 0.47 -8.37
CA ARG A 28 -9.41 -0.92 -8.71
C ARG A 28 -7.98 -1.06 -9.22
N THR A 29 -7.42 -0.03 -9.84
CA THR A 29 -6.05 -0.06 -10.36
C THR A 29 -5.03 -0.10 -9.23
N VAL A 30 -5.33 0.57 -8.09
CA VAL A 30 -4.50 0.49 -6.88
C VAL A 30 -4.44 -0.93 -6.38
N ASP A 31 -5.59 -1.60 -6.27
CA ASP A 31 -5.67 -2.96 -5.73
C ASP A 31 -4.86 -3.95 -6.60
N VAL A 32 -4.89 -3.80 -7.93
CA VAL A 32 -4.09 -4.60 -8.88
C VAL A 32 -2.60 -4.39 -8.65
N HIS A 33 -2.16 -3.13 -8.56
CA HIS A 33 -0.75 -2.82 -8.35
C HIS A 33 -0.26 -3.25 -6.97
N VAL A 34 -1.08 -3.10 -5.93
CA VAL A 34 -0.76 -3.62 -4.58
C VAL A 34 -0.65 -5.14 -4.60
N ARG A 35 -1.52 -5.84 -5.33
CA ARG A 35 -1.39 -7.30 -5.51
C ARG A 35 -0.07 -7.67 -6.18
N TRP A 36 0.34 -6.95 -7.23
CA TRP A 36 1.62 -7.20 -7.89
C TRP A 36 2.82 -6.87 -7.00
N LEU A 37 2.75 -5.79 -6.22
CA LEU A 37 3.79 -5.43 -5.26
C LEU A 37 3.93 -6.53 -4.19
N ARG A 38 2.82 -6.98 -3.59
CA ARG A 38 2.84 -8.07 -2.62
C ARG A 38 3.45 -9.35 -3.19
N ALA A 39 3.11 -9.71 -4.42
CA ALA A 39 3.70 -10.87 -5.09
C ALA A 39 5.22 -10.79 -5.27
N LYS A 40 5.81 -9.58 -5.25
CA LYS A 40 7.24 -9.36 -5.39
C LYS A 40 7.99 -9.21 -4.06
N VAL A 41 7.33 -8.68 -3.02
CA VAL A 41 7.99 -8.29 -1.76
C VAL A 41 7.60 -9.15 -0.56
N GLU A 42 6.42 -9.79 -0.62
CA GLU A 42 5.93 -10.66 0.45
C GLU A 42 6.38 -12.11 0.19
N ASN A 43 6.70 -12.84 1.26
CA ASN A 43 6.93 -14.28 1.17
C ASN A 43 5.61 -15.03 0.94
N ASP A 44 4.53 -14.61 1.62
CA ASP A 44 3.17 -15.08 1.39
C ASP A 44 2.25 -13.86 1.14
N PRO A 45 1.82 -13.61 -0.12
CA PRO A 45 0.94 -12.49 -0.46
C PRO A 45 -0.44 -12.55 0.22
N SER A 46 -0.87 -13.72 0.69
CA SER A 46 -2.13 -13.90 1.43
C SER A 46 -2.01 -13.51 2.91
N GLN A 47 -0.78 -13.48 3.44
CA GLN A 47 -0.43 -13.06 4.79
C GLN A 47 0.63 -11.93 4.74
N PRO A 48 0.26 -10.75 4.21
CA PRO A 48 1.23 -9.69 3.95
C PRO A 48 1.74 -9.06 5.25
N VAL A 49 3.06 -8.98 5.40
CA VAL A 49 3.73 -8.35 6.55
C VAL A 49 4.21 -6.94 6.24
N TYR A 50 4.51 -6.63 4.97
CA TYR A 50 4.98 -5.31 4.56
C TYR A 50 3.83 -4.39 4.14
N ILE A 51 2.91 -4.86 3.29
CA ILE A 51 1.82 -4.05 2.77
C ILE A 51 0.51 -4.54 3.38
N GLN A 52 0.04 -3.95 4.47
CA GLN A 52 -1.19 -4.36 5.15
C GLN A 52 -2.43 -3.67 4.58
N THR A 53 -3.54 -4.42 4.48
CA THR A 53 -4.84 -3.85 4.12
C THR A 53 -5.49 -3.26 5.36
N VAL A 54 -5.82 -1.98 5.33
CA VAL A 54 -6.65 -1.32 6.35
C VAL A 54 -8.06 -1.17 5.77
N ARG A 55 -8.96 -2.06 6.18
CA ARG A 55 -10.34 -2.13 5.65
C ARG A 55 -11.04 -0.78 5.80
N GLY A 56 -11.72 -0.33 4.74
CA GLY A 56 -12.41 0.97 4.71
C GLY A 56 -11.49 2.19 4.53
N ILE A 57 -10.16 2.02 4.59
CA ILE A 57 -9.20 3.13 4.46
C ILE A 57 -8.32 2.93 3.22
N GLY A 58 -7.54 1.86 3.15
CA GLY A 58 -6.58 1.65 2.07
C GLY A 58 -5.46 0.71 2.48
N TYR A 59 -4.22 1.14 2.30
CA TYR A 59 -3.03 0.31 2.54
C TYR A 59 -2.02 1.00 3.44
N ARG A 60 -1.35 0.21 4.28
CA ARG A 60 -0.28 0.68 5.16
C ARG A 60 1.00 -0.09 4.85
N PHE A 61 2.11 0.63 4.75
CA PHE A 61 3.42 0.03 4.64
C PHE A 61 4.08 -0.07 6.02
N GLU A 62 4.46 -1.28 6.41
CA GLU A 62 5.20 -1.58 7.62
C GLU A 62 6.50 -2.31 7.29
N SER A 63 7.49 -2.16 8.16
CA SER A 63 8.70 -2.98 8.11
C SER A 63 8.58 -4.03 9.22
N PRO A 64 8.86 -5.32 8.95
CA PRO A 64 8.76 -6.39 9.95
C PRO A 64 9.70 -6.18 11.14
N ALA A 65 10.72 -5.32 11.02
CA ALA A 65 11.59 -4.88 12.12
C ALA A 65 10.88 -4.04 13.20
N ASN A 66 9.63 -3.63 12.98
CA ASN A 66 8.86 -2.78 13.90
C ASN A 66 7.84 -3.56 14.75
N GLN A 67 7.89 -4.89 14.75
CA GLN A 67 7.14 -5.75 15.68
C GLN A 67 7.97 -5.94 16.96
N HIS A 68 7.88 -4.98 17.88
CA HIS A 68 8.41 -5.09 19.24
C HIS A 68 7.29 -4.83 20.23
#